data_AF-A0ABD2N6G8-F1
#
_entry.id   AF-A0ABD2N6G8-F1
#
_cell.length_a   1.000
_cell.length_b   1.000
_cell.length_c   1.000
_cell.angle_alpha   90.00
_cell.angle_beta   90.00
_cell.angle_gamma   90.00
#
_symmetry.space_group_name_H-M   'P 1'
#
loop_
_entity.id
_entity.type
_entity.pdbx_description
1 polymer ?
#
loop_
_entity_poly.entity_id
_entity_poly.type
_entity_poly.pdbx_seq_one_letter_code
_entity_poly.pdbx_strand_id
1 'polypeptide(L)'
;MSKYARYVDLAKQTTEYARRMKRLSDRIFTEVARPTNSKSMKVVKLFSEKPINLDKEIHGYYPRHPETGKLMIMLRYYGLYRDEHADFKDEMKRMRALRGKVEPERKSRKTFTNILEGRNKSVGSTKTSESDATDS
;
A
#
# COMPACT_ATOMS: atom_id res chain seq x y z
N MET A 1 33.73 -28.41 -42.31
CA MET A 1 32.58 -27.66 -41.74
C MET A 1 31.60 -28.62 -41.08
N SER A 2 31.26 -28.38 -39.82
CA SER A 2 30.29 -29.18 -39.05
C SER A 2 28.87 -29.07 -39.65
N LYS A 3 28.11 -30.17 -39.66
CA LYS A 3 26.71 -30.23 -40.14
C LYS A 3 25.81 -29.21 -39.42
N TYR A 4 26.07 -28.96 -38.13
CA TYR A 4 25.30 -28.01 -37.32
C TYR A 4 25.40 -26.57 -37.82
N ALA A 5 26.55 -26.15 -38.32
CA ALA A 5 26.73 -24.79 -38.85
C ALA A 5 25.81 -24.53 -40.06
N ARG A 6 25.65 -25.52 -40.95
CA ARG A 6 24.74 -25.40 -42.11
C ARG A 6 23.29 -25.19 -41.71
N TYR A 7 22.82 -25.82 -40.63
CA TYR A 7 21.44 -25.65 -40.15
C TYR A 7 21.18 -24.24 -39.59
N VAL A 8 22.15 -23.69 -38.87
CA VAL A 8 22.08 -22.32 -38.36
C VAL A 8 22.03 -21.32 -39.50
N ASP A 9 22.81 -21.55 -40.57
CA ASP A 9 22.79 -20.72 -41.76
C ASP A 9 21.48 -20.86 -42.54
N LEU A 10 20.90 -22.07 -42.61
CA LEU A 10 19.59 -22.32 -43.23
C LEU A 10 18.45 -21.61 -42.46
N ALA A 11 18.51 -21.58 -41.13
CA ALA A 11 17.54 -20.87 -40.29
C ALA A 11 17.58 -19.35 -40.45
N LYS A 12 18.72 -18.79 -40.91
CA LYS A 12 18.88 -17.36 -41.22
C LYS A 12 18.38 -16.99 -42.62
N GLN A 13 18.04 -17.96 -43.48
CA GLN A 13 17.55 -17.67 -44.83
C GLN A 13 16.14 -17.07 -44.80
N THR A 14 15.89 -16.09 -45.67
CA THR A 14 14.63 -15.33 -45.71
C THR A 14 13.63 -15.85 -46.76
N THR A 15 13.79 -17.10 -47.19
CA THR A 15 12.90 -17.75 -48.18
C THR A 15 11.44 -17.76 -47.70
N GLU A 16 10.49 -17.80 -48.64
CA GLU A 16 9.06 -17.89 -48.32
C GLU A 16 8.76 -19.13 -47.45
N TYR A 17 9.42 -20.26 -47.74
CA TYR A 17 9.30 -21.48 -46.94
C TYR A 17 9.76 -21.25 -45.49
N ALA A 18 10.94 -20.65 -45.28
CA ALA A 18 11.46 -20.37 -43.94
C ALA A 18 10.52 -19.45 -43.14
N ARG A 19 9.93 -18.42 -43.78
CA ARG A 19 8.93 -17.54 -43.16
C ARG A 19 7.65 -18.29 -42.77
N ARG A 20 7.17 -19.23 -43.59
CA ARG A 20 6.02 -20.08 -43.27
C ARG A 20 6.32 -21.04 -42.12
N MET A 21 7.50 -21.65 -42.12
CA MET A 21 7.90 -22.57 -41.04
C MET A 21 8.09 -21.85 -39.71
N LYS A 22 8.70 -20.66 -39.71
CA LYS A 22 8.79 -19.84 -38.50
C LYS A 22 7.41 -19.46 -37.95
N ARG A 23 6.48 -19.01 -38.80
CA ARG A 23 5.11 -18.70 -38.34
C ARG A 23 4.37 -19.93 -37.79
N LEU A 24 4.62 -21.11 -38.37
CA LEU A 24 4.05 -22.36 -37.91
C LEU A 24 4.62 -22.75 -36.54
N SER A 25 5.94 -22.71 -36.35
CA SER A 25 6.57 -22.99 -35.06
C SER A 25 6.07 -22.04 -33.98
N ASP A 26 6.00 -20.74 -34.29
CA ASP A 26 5.53 -19.73 -33.35
C ASP A 26 4.08 -20.02 -32.91
N ARG A 27 3.22 -20.56 -33.80
CA ARG A 27 1.85 -20.99 -33.43
C ARG A 27 1.83 -22.27 -32.60
N ILE A 28 2.63 -23.27 -32.96
CA ILE A 28 2.70 -24.55 -32.25
C ILE A 28 3.17 -24.33 -30.81
N PHE A 29 4.18 -23.48 -30.61
CA PHE A 29 4.77 -23.19 -29.31
C PHE A 29 4.13 -21.97 -28.61
N THR A 30 3.01 -21.44 -29.14
CA THR A 30 2.27 -20.31 -28.55
C THR A 30 3.13 -19.06 -28.34
N GLU A 31 4.09 -18.85 -29.22
CA GLU A 31 4.86 -17.62 -29.34
C GLU A 31 4.14 -16.61 -30.26
N VAL A 32 4.75 -15.44 -30.46
CA VAL A 32 4.14 -14.35 -31.23
C VAL A 32 4.25 -14.63 -32.74
N ALA A 33 3.20 -15.23 -33.31
CA ALA A 33 3.19 -15.62 -34.72
C ALA A 33 3.09 -14.46 -35.73
N ARG A 34 2.57 -13.30 -35.32
CA ARG A 34 2.50 -12.09 -36.18
C ARG A 34 3.80 -11.30 -36.06
N PRO A 35 4.41 -10.86 -37.18
CA PRO A 35 5.57 -9.99 -37.11
C PRO A 35 5.18 -8.71 -36.38
N THR A 36 5.76 -8.52 -35.20
CA THR A 36 5.37 -7.48 -34.25
C THR A 36 6.57 -6.57 -34.01
N ASN A 37 6.34 -5.26 -33.88
CA ASN A 37 7.39 -4.28 -33.63
C ASN A 37 8.08 -4.56 -32.26
N SER A 38 9.36 -4.23 -32.13
CA SER A 38 10.14 -4.35 -30.90
C SER A 38 9.49 -3.64 -29.72
N LYS A 39 8.85 -2.48 -29.94
CA LYS A 39 8.09 -1.76 -28.90
C LYS A 39 6.89 -2.56 -28.38
N SER A 40 6.16 -3.23 -29.28
CA SER A 40 4.98 -4.03 -28.94
C SER A 40 5.35 -5.34 -28.23
N MET A 41 6.54 -5.89 -28.48
CA MET A 41 7.07 -7.03 -27.74
C MET A 41 7.27 -6.76 -26.23
N LYS A 42 7.32 -5.49 -25.80
CA LYS A 42 7.35 -5.12 -24.37
C LYS A 42 6.14 -5.67 -23.61
N VAL A 43 4.96 -5.63 -24.24
CA VAL A 43 3.71 -6.10 -23.62
C VAL A 43 3.78 -7.60 -23.35
N VAL A 44 4.32 -8.36 -24.32
CA VAL A 44 4.51 -9.81 -24.17
C VAL A 44 5.42 -10.11 -22.98
N LYS A 45 6.54 -9.38 -22.85
CA LYS A 45 7.47 -9.52 -21.71
C LYS A 45 6.82 -9.18 -20.37
N LEU A 46 6.07 -8.07 -20.33
CA LEU A 46 5.40 -7.58 -19.13
C LEU A 46 4.40 -8.61 -18.56
N PHE A 47 3.73 -9.36 -19.44
CA PHE A 47 2.77 -10.39 -19.04
C PHE A 47 3.37 -11.80 -18.94
N SER A 48 4.53 -12.05 -19.54
CA SER A 48 5.25 -13.31 -19.33
C SER A 48 5.99 -13.34 -17.99
N GLU A 49 6.43 -12.17 -17.52
CA GLU A 49 7.10 -12.02 -16.23
C GLU A 49 6.07 -11.77 -15.11
N LYS A 50 6.43 -12.17 -13.89
CA LYS A 50 5.64 -11.84 -12.72
C LYS A 50 5.78 -10.34 -12.45
N PRO A 51 4.68 -9.59 -12.22
CA PRO A 51 4.78 -8.18 -11.95
C PRO A 51 5.41 -7.95 -10.57
N ILE A 52 6.30 -6.96 -10.53
CA ILE A 52 7.10 -6.53 -9.36
C ILE A 52 6.27 -6.46 -8.06
N ASN A 53 5.06 -5.91 -8.13
CA ASN A 53 4.22 -5.73 -6.94
C ASN A 53 3.73 -7.05 -6.30
N LEU A 54 3.70 -8.14 -7.07
CA LEU A 54 3.32 -9.46 -6.58
C LEU A 54 4.53 -10.25 -6.09
N ASP A 55 5.74 -9.72 -6.23
CA ASP A 55 6.95 -10.40 -5.78
C ASP A 55 7.05 -10.36 -4.26
N LYS A 56 7.23 -11.54 -3.67
CA LYS A 56 7.21 -11.74 -2.22
C LYS A 56 8.31 -10.96 -1.52
N GLU A 57 9.45 -10.82 -2.19
CA GLU A 57 10.58 -10.03 -1.70
C GLU A 57 10.22 -8.55 -1.55
N ILE A 58 9.27 -8.06 -2.35
CA ILE A 58 8.86 -6.66 -2.38
C ILE A 58 7.69 -6.41 -1.42
N HIS A 59 6.56 -7.10 -1.60
CA HIS A 59 5.40 -6.85 -0.73
C HIS A 59 5.55 -7.46 0.67
N GLY A 60 6.38 -8.50 0.81
CA GLY A 60 6.67 -9.16 2.08
C GLY A 60 7.91 -8.62 2.78
N TYR A 61 8.42 -7.44 2.38
CA TYR A 61 9.66 -6.87 2.91
C TYR A 61 9.63 -6.68 4.44
N TYR A 62 8.53 -6.13 4.97
CA TYR A 62 8.34 -6.00 6.41
C TYR A 62 7.56 -7.19 6.98
N PRO A 63 7.98 -7.73 8.14
CA PRO A 63 7.22 -8.76 8.82
C PRO A 63 5.87 -8.20 9.32
N ARG A 64 4.91 -9.09 9.54
CA ARG A 64 3.56 -8.76 10.02
C ARG A 64 3.57 -8.41 11.52
N HIS A 65 4.18 -7.27 11.87
CA HIS A 65 4.37 -6.84 13.26
C HIS A 65 3.08 -6.76 14.10
N PRO A 66 1.92 -6.33 13.57
CA PRO A 66 0.67 -6.32 14.34
C PRO A 66 0.22 -7.71 14.79
N GLU A 67 0.51 -8.75 14.01
CA GLU A 67 0.13 -10.13 14.34
C GLU A 67 1.05 -10.70 15.39
N THR A 68 2.37 -10.51 15.23
CA THR A 68 3.35 -10.90 16.23
C THR A 68 3.09 -10.17 17.57
N GLY A 69 2.82 -8.87 17.52
CA GLY A 69 2.53 -8.09 18.73
C GLY A 69 1.27 -8.58 19.44
N LYS A 70 0.16 -8.79 18.71
CA LYS A 70 -1.07 -9.36 19.29
C LYS A 70 -0.84 -10.76 19.87
N LEU A 71 -0.11 -11.61 19.17
CA LEU A 71 0.23 -12.95 19.63
C LEU A 71 0.98 -12.90 20.96
N MET A 72 2.03 -12.09 21.06
CA MET A 72 2.83 -11.99 22.30
C MET A 72 2.03 -11.40 23.46
N ILE A 73 1.15 -10.43 23.20
CA ILE A 73 0.22 -9.89 24.21
C ILE A 73 -0.72 -10.98 24.73
N MET A 74 -1.29 -11.80 23.84
CA MET A 74 -2.18 -12.90 24.25
C MET A 74 -1.43 -13.96 25.07
N LEU A 75 -0.22 -14.31 24.66
CA LEU A 75 0.64 -15.24 25.41
C LEU A 75 0.98 -14.70 26.79
N ARG A 76 1.19 -13.37 26.94
CA ARG A 76 1.36 -12.72 28.25
C ARG A 76 0.13 -12.88 29.12
N TYR A 77 -1.07 -12.69 28.56
CA TYR A 77 -2.32 -12.87 29.32
C TYR A 77 -2.59 -14.31 29.73
N TYR A 78 -2.17 -15.28 28.91
CA TYR A 78 -2.26 -16.69 29.27
C TYR A 78 -1.16 -17.14 30.26
N GLY A 79 -0.19 -16.28 30.58
CA GLY A 79 0.96 -16.64 31.43
C GLY A 79 1.98 -17.55 30.75
N LEU A 80 1.89 -17.74 29.42
CA LEU A 80 2.80 -18.55 28.61
C LEU A 80 4.05 -17.78 28.19
N TYR A 81 3.99 -16.45 28.22
CA TYR A 81 5.09 -15.57 27.87
C TYR A 81 5.27 -14.48 28.93
N ARG A 82 6.52 -14.21 29.30
CA ARG A 82 6.87 -13.11 30.22
C ARG A 82 7.52 -11.98 29.43
N ASP A 83 6.83 -10.84 29.38
CA ASP A 83 7.30 -9.63 28.70
C ASP A 83 7.86 -8.63 29.73
N GLU A 84 9.17 -8.72 29.99
CA GLU A 84 9.86 -7.87 30.97
C GLU A 84 9.78 -6.37 30.61
N HIS A 85 9.75 -6.06 29.31
CA HIS A 85 9.67 -4.67 28.84
C HIS A 85 8.29 -4.07 29.11
N ALA A 86 7.24 -4.86 28.90
CA ALA A 86 5.89 -4.44 29.24
C ALA A 86 5.70 -4.35 30.76
N ASP A 87 6.24 -5.29 31.54
CA ASP A 87 6.20 -5.24 33.01
C ASP A 87 6.88 -3.97 33.55
N PHE A 88 8.05 -3.61 33.01
CA PHE A 88 8.75 -2.38 33.38
C PHE A 88 7.93 -1.12 33.05
N LYS A 89 7.31 -1.08 31.86
CA LYS A 89 6.45 0.04 31.47
C LYS A 89 5.24 0.19 32.39
N ASP A 90 4.63 -0.92 32.78
CA ASP A 90 3.44 -0.92 33.63
C ASP A 90 3.80 -0.45 35.06
N GLU A 91 4.93 -0.90 35.62
CA GLU A 91 5.41 -0.41 36.92
C GLU A 91 5.78 1.08 36.88
N MET A 92 6.44 1.54 35.80
CA MET A 92 6.76 2.96 35.63
C MET A 92 5.49 3.83 35.52
N LYS A 93 4.44 3.34 34.87
CA LYS A 93 3.13 4.03 34.82
C LYS A 93 2.49 4.09 36.20
N ARG A 94 2.51 2.99 36.97
CA ARG A 94 2.01 2.94 38.34
C ARG A 94 2.72 3.96 39.23
N MET A 95 4.05 3.99 39.20
CA MET A 95 4.85 4.95 39.99
C MET A 95 4.58 6.40 39.57
N ARG A 96 4.37 6.65 38.28
CA ARG A 96 3.99 7.98 37.78
C ARG A 96 2.61 8.41 38.28
N ALA A 97 1.64 7.47 38.33
CA ALA A 97 0.31 7.74 38.87
C ALA A 97 0.35 8.10 40.36
N LEU A 98 1.16 7.40 41.15
CA LEU A 98 1.38 7.73 42.57
C LEU A 98 1.98 9.14 42.77
N ARG A 99 2.78 9.62 41.81
CA ARG A 99 3.32 10.98 41.80
C ARG A 99 2.31 12.04 41.30
N GLY A 100 1.08 11.64 40.99
CA GLY A 100 0.04 12.51 40.42
C GLY A 100 0.28 12.93 38.97
N LYS A 101 1.30 12.35 38.30
CA LYS A 101 1.66 12.67 36.91
C LYS A 101 0.93 11.75 35.92
N VAL A 102 -0.34 11.47 36.17
CA VAL A 102 -1.14 10.58 35.33
C VAL A 102 -1.29 11.21 33.93
N GLU A 103 -1.29 10.36 32.90
CA GLU A 103 -1.55 10.83 31.55
C GLU A 103 -2.96 11.44 31.50
N PRO A 104 -3.12 12.69 31.04
CA PRO A 104 -4.42 13.34 31.02
C PRO A 104 -5.36 12.59 30.09
N GLU A 105 -6.64 12.55 30.46
CA GLU A 105 -7.66 11.93 29.62
C GLU A 105 -7.70 12.61 28.25
N ARG A 106 -7.60 11.81 27.19
CA ARG A 106 -7.63 12.33 25.82
C ARG A 106 -9.04 12.83 25.51
N LYS A 107 -9.22 14.15 25.45
CA LYS A 107 -10.48 14.78 25.04
C LYS A 107 -10.91 14.28 23.65
N SER A 108 -12.14 13.83 23.54
CA SER A 108 -12.70 13.35 22.27
C SER A 108 -12.82 14.50 21.26
N ARG A 109 -12.67 14.21 19.95
CA ARG A 109 -12.71 15.24 18.89
C ARG A 109 -14.02 16.07 18.89
N LYS A 110 -15.14 15.50 19.34
CA LYS A 110 -16.44 16.16 19.45
C LYS A 110 -16.42 17.36 20.42
N THR A 111 -15.59 17.29 21.46
CA THR A 111 -15.44 18.41 22.41
C THR A 111 -14.65 19.58 21.81
N PHE A 112 -13.72 19.32 20.88
CA PHE A 112 -12.96 20.36 20.19
C PHE A 112 -13.80 21.11 19.14
N THR A 113 -14.69 20.43 18.41
CA THR A 113 -15.54 21.06 17.38
C THR A 113 -16.57 22.01 17.99
N ASN A 114 -17.18 21.65 19.12
CA ASN A 114 -18.14 22.51 19.83
C ASN A 114 -17.49 23.79 20.38
N ILE A 115 -16.21 23.73 20.76
CA ILE A 115 -15.44 24.92 21.20
C ILE A 115 -15.13 25.85 20.00
N LEU A 116 -14.90 25.29 18.81
CA LEU A 116 -14.64 26.06 17.59
C LEU A 116 -15.92 26.68 17.01
N GLU A 117 -17.04 25.95 17.00
CA GLU A 117 -18.34 26.49 16.57
C GLU A 117 -18.91 27.53 17.53
N GLY A 118 -18.71 27.37 18.84
CA GLY A 118 -19.13 28.33 19.86
C GLY A 118 -18.41 29.69 19.78
N ARG A 119 -17.19 29.74 19.24
CA ARG A 119 -16.42 30.97 19.02
C ARG A 119 -16.88 31.79 17.82
N ASN A 120 -17.45 31.15 16.79
CA ASN A 120 -17.88 31.84 15.57
C ASN A 120 -19.31 32.42 15.66
N LYS A 121 -20.12 31.99 16.64
CA LYS A 121 -21.50 32.48 16.83
C LYS A 121 -21.58 33.82 17.60
N SER A 122 -20.53 34.24 18.31
CA SER A 122 -20.56 35.47 19.12
C SER A 122 -20.17 36.75 18.37
N VAL A 123 -19.80 36.68 17.09
CA VAL A 123 -19.31 37.85 16.32
C VAL A 123 -20.40 38.42 15.37
N GLY A 124 -21.61 37.85 15.35
CA GLY A 124 -22.63 38.13 14.32
C GLY A 124 -23.94 38.78 14.76
N SER A 125 -24.03 39.45 15.93
CA SER A 125 -25.29 40.09 16.35
C SER A 125 -25.12 41.55 16.80
N THR A 126 -24.73 42.42 15.89
CA THR A 126 -25.15 43.84 15.94
C THR A 126 -26.25 44.02 14.90
N LYS A 127 -27.50 43.91 15.34
CA LYS A 127 -28.68 44.21 14.51
C LYS A 127 -28.65 45.70 14.17
N THR A 128 -28.60 46.00 12.89
CA THR A 128 -29.09 47.25 12.31
C THR A 128 -30.60 47.31 12.55
N SER A 129 -31.05 48.29 13.35
CA SER A 129 -32.45 48.72 13.34
C SER A 129 -32.49 50.06 12.63
N GLU A 130 -32.73 50.00 11.32
CA GLU A 130 -33.20 51.10 10.50
C GLU A 130 -34.51 51.69 11.05
N SER A 131 -34.59 53.00 10.86
CA SER A 131 -35.73 53.89 10.87
C SER A 131 -37.07 53.26 10.47
N ASP A 132 -38.13 53.57 11.20
CA ASP A 132 -39.28 54.31 10.64
C ASP A 132 -40.36 54.65 11.69
N ALA A 133 -41.01 55.79 11.42
CA ALA A 133 -42.35 56.21 11.82
C ALA A 133 -42.56 57.07 13.10
N THR A 134 -42.78 58.37 12.83
CA THR A 134 -43.91 59.23 13.26
C THR A 134 -44.22 59.44 14.74
N ASP A 135 -44.23 60.69 15.21
CA ASP A 135 -45.42 61.55 15.38
C ASP A 135 -45.10 62.80 16.24
N SER A 136 -45.78 63.91 15.90
CA SER A 136 -45.89 65.22 16.60
C SER A 136 -44.79 66.27 16.47
#